data_AF-A0AAU3UDL8-F1
#
_entry.id   AF-A0AAU3UDL8-F1
#
_cell.length_a   1.000
_cell.length_b   1.000
_cell.length_c   1.000
_cell.angle_alpha   90.00
_cell.angle_beta   90.00
_cell.angle_gamma   90.00
#
_symmetry.space_group_name_H-M   'P 1'
#
loop_
_entity.id
_entity.type
_entity.pdbx_description
1 polymer ?
#
loop_
_entity_poly.entity_id
_entity_poly.type
_entity_poly.pdbx_seq_one_letter_code
_entity_poly.pdbx_strand_id
1 'polypeptide(L)' 'MTFAEWRTHIRMRAALTLLARGTSVGATARAVGYRKPSAFAATFHRVTGQQPSIYRSS' A
#
# COMPACT_ATOMS: atom_id res chain seq x y z
N MET A 1 0.02 -20.10 1.89
CA MET A 1 0.62 -18.78 2.14
C MET A 1 2.10 -18.93 2.42
N THR A 2 2.95 -18.30 1.62
CA THR A 2 4.39 -18.21 1.85
C THR A 2 4.72 -17.02 2.79
N PHE A 3 5.93 -17.01 3.35
CA PHE A 3 6.41 -15.87 4.14
C PHE A 3 6.39 -14.54 3.37
N ALA A 4 6.68 -14.58 2.06
CA ALA A 4 6.65 -13.41 1.20
C ALA A 4 5.23 -12.84 1.02
N GLU A 5 4.23 -13.71 0.89
CA GLU A 5 2.82 -13.33 0.80
C GLU A 5 2.33 -12.74 2.13
N TRP A 6 2.65 -13.38 3.25
CA TRP A 6 2.34 -12.86 4.59
C TRP A 6 2.92 -11.47 4.81
N ARG A 7 4.21 -11.28 4.50
CA ARG A 7 4.88 -9.98 4.62
C ARG A 7 4.22 -8.92 3.73
N THR A 8 3.78 -9.30 2.53
CA THR A 8 3.04 -8.41 1.62
C THR A 8 1.72 -7.97 2.24
N HIS A 9 0.94 -8.88 2.80
CA HIS A 9 -0.34 -8.55 3.45
C HIS A 9 -0.15 -7.58 4.63
N ILE A 10 0.86 -7.80 5.48
CA ILE A 10 1.16 -6.89 6.59
C ILE A 10 1.54 -5.49 6.08
N ARG A 11 2.36 -5.38 5.03
CA ARG A 11 2.70 -4.09 4.41
C ARG A 11 1.47 -3.37 3.86
N MET A 12 0.55 -4.08 3.21
CA MET A 12 -0.67 -3.46 2.68
C MET A 12 -1.62 -3.00 3.79
N ARG A 13 -1.71 -3.75 4.89
CA ARG A 13 -2.47 -3.33 6.07
C ARG A 13 -1.92 -2.03 6.67
N ALA A 14 -0.60 -1.89 6.77
CA ALA A 14 0.02 -0.63 7.21
C ALA A 14 -0.23 0.52 6.21
N ALA A 15 -0.19 0.24 4.91
CA ALA A 15 -0.46 1.22 3.87
C ALA A 15 -1.88 1.79 3.94
N LEU A 16 -2.88 0.94 4.19
CA LEU A 16 -4.28 1.36 4.38
C LEU A 16 -4.40 2.42 5.48
N THR A 17 -3.76 2.21 6.62
CA THR A 17 -3.77 3.17 7.74
C THR A 17 -3.12 4.51 7.37
N LEU A 18 -2.01 4.49 6.62
CA LEU A 18 -1.34 5.72 6.19
C LEU A 18 -2.18 6.52 5.20
N LEU A 19 -2.79 5.84 4.22
CA LEU A 19 -3.66 6.46 3.22
C LEU A 19 -4.90 7.07 3.88
N ALA A 20 -5.54 6.34 4.79
CA ALA A 20 -6.70 6.83 5.54
C ALA A 20 -6.39 8.02 6.47
N ARG A 21 -5.11 8.31 6.72
CA ARG A 21 -4.63 9.51 7.43
C ARG A 21 -4.25 10.65 6.48
N GLY A 22 -4.56 10.54 5.19
CA GLY A 22 -4.26 11.53 4.15
C GLY A 22 -2.84 11.50 3.59
N THR A 23 -2.00 10.55 4.02
CA THR A 23 -0.63 10.41 3.51
C THR A 23 -0.66 10.20 1.99
N SER A 24 0.21 10.90 1.26
CA SER A 24 0.27 10.73 -0.20
C SER A 24 0.64 9.30 -0.59
N VAL A 25 0.18 8.85 -1.77
CA VAL A 25 0.47 7.50 -2.29
C VAL A 25 1.98 7.24 -2.37
N GLY A 26 2.75 8.23 -2.82
CA GLY A 26 4.21 8.12 -2.93
C GLY A 26 4.93 8.06 -1.58
N ALA A 27 4.48 8.83 -0.59
CA ALA A 27 5.03 8.76 0.77
C ALA A 27 4.67 7.44 1.44
N THR A 28 3.42 6.97 1.27
CA THR A 28 2.97 5.67 1.76
C THR A 28 3.80 4.53 1.16
N ALA A 29 4.02 4.54 -0.15
CA ALA A 29 4.83 3.52 -0.83
C ALA A 29 6.23 3.41 -0.21
N ARG A 30 6.89 4.56 0.02
CA ARG A 30 8.21 4.60 0.68
C ARG A 30 8.15 4.07 2.11
N ALA A 31 7.15 4.49 2.89
CA ALA A 31 6.98 4.08 4.28
C ALA A 31 6.78 2.56 4.44
N VAL A 32 6.13 1.90 3.48
CA VAL A 32 5.95 0.44 3.49
C VAL A 32 7.03 -0.34 2.73
N GLY A 33 8.13 0.34 2.37
CA GLY A 33 9.33 -0.29 1.82
C GLY A 33 9.34 -0.50 0.31
N TYR A 34 8.54 0.25 -0.45
CA TYR A 34 8.58 0.26 -1.91
C TYR A 34 9.31 1.50 -2.43
N ARG A 35 10.38 1.27 -3.19
CA ARG A 35 11.14 2.35 -3.86
C ARG A 35 10.34 3.02 -4.98
N LYS A 36 9.56 2.24 -5.73
CA LYS A 36 8.76 2.71 -6.87
C LYS A 36 7.28 2.77 -6.50
N PRO A 37 6.62 3.95 -6.54
CA PRO A 37 5.20 4.07 -6.25
C PRO A 37 4.29 3.20 -7.14
N SER A 38 4.67 3.00 -8.41
CA SER A 38 3.90 2.15 -9.34
C SER A 38 3.90 0.67 -8.94
N ALA A 39 5.03 0.14 -8.46
CA ALA A 39 5.12 -1.24 -7.96
C ALA A 39 4.27 -1.43 -6.69
N PHE A 40 4.26 -0.41 -5.83
CA PHE A 40 3.35 -0.37 -4.68
C PHE A 40 1.90 -0.39 -5.12
N ALA A 41 1.49 0.51 -6.02
CA ALA A 41 0.10 0.60 -6.49
C ALA A 41 -0.39 -0.69 -7.13
N ALA A 42 0.43 -1.34 -7.96
CA ALA A 42 0.11 -2.63 -8.57
C ALA A 42 -0.09 -3.73 -7.51
N THR A 43 0.82 -3.81 -6.52
CA THR A 43 0.70 -4.82 -5.46
C THR A 43 -0.48 -4.52 -4.54
N PHE A 44 -0.73 -3.25 -4.23
CA PHE A 44 -1.86 -2.81 -3.42
C PHE A 44 -3.18 -3.20 -4.09
N HIS A 45 -3.37 -2.86 -5.36
CA HIS A 45 -4.56 -3.25 -6.13
C HIS A 45 -4.73 -4.78 -6.17
N ARG A 46 -3.66 -5.55 -6.36
CA ARG A 46 -3.73 -7.02 -6.32
C ARG A 46 -4.24 -7.58 -4.98
N VAL A 47 -3.89 -6.92 -3.87
CA VAL A 47 -4.23 -7.39 -2.52
C VAL A 47 -5.56 -6.85 -2.02
N THR A 48 -5.91 -5.61 -2.37
CA THR A 48 -7.10 -4.91 -1.84
C THR A 48 -8.24 -4.76 -2.85
N GLY A 49 -7.98 -5.05 -4.13
CA GLY A 49 -8.94 -4.88 -5.23
C GLY A 49 -9.18 -3.43 -5.65
N GLN A 50 -8.49 -2.45 -5.07
CA GLN A 50 -8.73 -1.02 -5.31
C GLN A 50 -7.42 -0.23 -5.45
N GLN A 51 -7.45 0.90 -6.15
CA GLN A 51 -6.29 1.80 -6.25
C GLN A 51 -6.02 2.48 -4.89
N PRO A 52 -4.75 2.72 -4.51
CA PRO A 52 -4.40 3.35 -3.24
C PRO A 52 -4.94 4.79 -3.10
N SER A 53 -5.20 5.48 -4.22
CA SER A 53 -5.81 6.81 -4.22
C SER A 53 -7.22 6.84 -3.62
N ILE A 54 -7.98 5.74 -3.73
CA ILE A 54 -9.35 5.65 -3.20
C ILE A 54 -9.36 5.68 -1.66
N TYR A 55 -8.35 5.09 -1.03
CA TYR A 55 -8.21 5.06 0.43
C TYR A 55 -7.63 6.35 1.00
N ARG A 56 -7.17 7.29 0.16
CA ARG A 56 -6.61 8.54 0.63
C ARG A 56 -7.75 9.50 0.97
N SER A 57 -7.91 9.81 2.25
CA SER A 57 -8.77 10.92 2.68
C SER A 57 -8.10 12.26 2.29
N SER A 58 -8.86 13.16 1.68
CA SER A 58 -8.41 14.53 1.38
C SER A 58 -8.18 15.34 2.64
#